data_AF-K0SFD8-F1
#
_entry.id   AF-K0SFD8-F1
#
_cell.length_a   1.000
_cell.length_b   1.000
_cell.length_c   1.000
_cell.angle_alpha   90.00
_cell.angle_beta   90.00
_cell.angle_gamma   90.00
#
_symmetry.space_group_name_H-M   'P 1'
#
loop_
_entity.id
_entity.type
_entity.pdbx_description
1 polymer ?
#
loop_
_entity_poly.entity_id
_entity_poly.type
_entity_poly.pdbx_seq_one_letter_code
_entity_poly.pdbx_strand_id
1 'polypeptide(L)'
;MQETSRGDDESSCGVRVAFLGNSILYFNDCPRMFKNLAAAGQRVKHQDSCLRGGTNLAQLWEQGNGMRAHGFKTDAAKTGEKDDNGVDHYDIGMPTVGQLLRPVARDETWDFVVINDHTQGPCRNESRRMTQEILVEKYLPLIRQNNAVPIIIETAAYRYEKIVNSEDLGTTHQFQRLVMDGVNSYVSALEAASSACKPRVAPVGSAYLLLHDKEFSLWEDLFDSRDFFHPSPIGTFLQACVLHCTMFGCPPAIPRTEDEITSLWRDARVMHTYKGEDPRRLPTVEEAEVLVSTAARVCGLDATSKI
;
A
#
# COMPACT_ATOMS: atom_id res chain seq x y z
N MET A 1 38.40 -4.71 -39.46
CA MET A 1 37.11 -5.18 -38.92
C MET A 1 37.31 -5.38 -37.45
N GLN A 2 36.85 -4.42 -36.66
CA GLN A 2 36.96 -4.39 -35.20
C GLN A 2 35.52 -4.33 -34.71
N GLU A 3 35.02 -5.45 -34.19
CA GLU A 3 33.73 -5.49 -33.49
C GLU A 3 33.94 -4.89 -32.11
N THR A 4 33.43 -3.68 -31.92
CA THR A 4 33.32 -3.06 -30.61
C THR A 4 32.08 -3.63 -29.91
N SER A 5 32.29 -4.50 -28.94
CA SER A 5 31.29 -4.81 -27.92
C SER A 5 30.96 -3.53 -27.16
N ARG A 6 29.79 -2.94 -27.45
CA ARG A 6 29.23 -1.90 -26.59
C ARG A 6 28.84 -2.58 -25.28
N GLY A 7 29.57 -2.24 -24.23
CA GLY A 7 29.24 -2.67 -22.87
C GLY A 7 27.86 -2.16 -22.49
N ASP A 8 27.06 -3.07 -21.94
CA ASP A 8 25.86 -2.78 -21.18
C ASP A 8 26.29 -2.06 -19.89
N ASP A 9 26.45 -0.74 -19.98
CA ASP A 9 26.59 0.13 -18.82
C ASP A 9 25.23 0.79 -18.54
N GLU A 10 24.22 -0.05 -18.25
CA GLU A 10 22.99 0.41 -17.62
C GLU A 10 23.18 0.42 -16.11
N SER A 11 23.55 1.59 -15.60
CA SER A 11 23.25 2.02 -14.23
C SER A 11 21.76 1.80 -13.94
N SER A 12 21.37 0.61 -13.48
CA SER A 12 19.97 0.33 -13.14
C SER A 12 19.62 1.00 -11.80
N CYS A 13 19.25 2.29 -11.84
CA CYS A 13 18.73 2.99 -10.68
C CYS A 13 17.35 2.39 -10.34
N GLY A 14 17.31 1.41 -9.44
CA GLY A 14 16.05 0.78 -9.03
C GLY A 14 15.13 1.74 -8.28
N VAL A 15 13.83 1.45 -8.31
CA VAL A 15 12.75 2.35 -7.86
C VAL A 15 12.75 2.52 -6.35
N ARG A 16 12.49 3.74 -5.87
CA ARG A 16 12.36 4.10 -4.45
C ARG A 16 10.91 4.44 -4.15
N VAL A 17 10.33 3.80 -3.14
CA VAL A 17 8.90 3.97 -2.78
C VAL A 17 8.72 4.38 -1.32
N ALA A 18 8.06 5.50 -1.07
CA ALA A 18 7.63 5.90 0.28
C ALA A 18 6.19 5.43 0.55
N PHE A 19 5.92 4.91 1.74
CA PHE A 19 4.59 4.46 2.17
C PHE A 19 4.06 5.29 3.34
N LEU A 20 2.88 5.88 3.18
CA LEU A 20 2.24 6.76 4.15
C LEU A 20 0.82 6.27 4.44
N GLY A 21 0.50 6.06 5.72
CA GLY A 21 -0.87 5.71 6.09
C GLY A 21 -0.98 4.97 7.40
N ASN A 22 -1.79 3.91 7.40
CA ASN A 22 -2.27 3.28 8.63
C ASN A 22 -2.26 1.75 8.56
N SER A 23 -3.16 1.10 9.29
CA SER A 23 -3.26 -0.35 9.41
C SER A 23 -3.46 -1.05 8.08
N ILE A 24 -4.08 -0.40 7.10
CA ILE A 24 -4.20 -0.97 5.74
C ILE A 24 -2.82 -1.30 5.12
N LEU A 25 -1.76 -0.58 5.50
CA LEU A 25 -0.39 -0.84 5.07
C LEU A 25 0.39 -1.71 6.05
N TYR A 26 0.32 -1.46 7.37
CA TYR A 26 1.22 -2.16 8.30
C TYR A 26 0.72 -3.53 8.78
N PHE A 27 -0.57 -3.85 8.66
CA PHE A 27 -1.15 -5.01 9.36
C PHE A 27 -0.51 -6.36 8.97
N ASN A 28 -0.09 -6.48 7.70
CA ASN A 28 0.73 -7.58 7.18
C ASN A 28 2.00 -7.07 6.48
N ASP A 29 2.54 -5.94 6.97
CA ASP A 29 3.71 -5.21 6.44
C ASP A 29 3.79 -5.14 4.89
N CYS A 30 2.72 -4.62 4.29
CA CYS A 30 2.61 -4.43 2.84
C CYS A 30 3.83 -3.76 2.19
N PRO A 31 4.50 -2.74 2.80
CA PRO A 31 5.70 -2.14 2.20
C PRO A 31 6.85 -3.13 1.92
N ARG A 32 7.20 -3.98 2.88
CA ARG A 32 8.29 -4.98 2.71
C ARG A 32 7.84 -6.13 1.80
N MET A 33 6.60 -6.58 1.97
CA MET A 33 6.00 -7.59 1.08
C MET A 33 5.98 -7.13 -0.38
N PHE A 34 5.56 -5.89 -0.65
CA PHE A 34 5.53 -5.30 -1.98
C PHE A 34 6.92 -5.23 -2.61
N LYS A 35 7.95 -4.85 -1.85
CA LYS A 35 9.33 -4.85 -2.33
C LYS A 35 9.76 -6.25 -2.80
N ASN A 36 9.40 -7.29 -2.04
CA ASN A 36 9.72 -8.67 -2.40
C ASN A 36 8.95 -9.14 -3.64
N LEU A 37 7.66 -8.77 -3.75
CA LEU A 37 6.84 -9.06 -4.93
C LEU A 37 7.41 -8.40 -6.19
N ALA A 38 7.80 -7.13 -6.10
CA ALA A 38 8.37 -6.40 -7.22
C ALA A 38 9.73 -6.96 -7.66
N ALA A 39 10.55 -7.47 -6.73
CA ALA A 39 11.87 -8.02 -7.03
C ALA A 39 11.87 -9.17 -8.07
N ALA A 40 10.73 -9.85 -8.26
CA ALA A 40 10.54 -10.91 -9.25
C ALA A 40 10.36 -10.41 -10.71
N GLY A 41 10.37 -9.10 -10.96
CA GLY A 41 10.23 -8.55 -12.33
C GLY A 41 10.63 -7.09 -12.52
N GLN A 42 10.55 -6.25 -11.48
CA GLN A 42 10.95 -4.83 -11.49
C GLN A 42 11.55 -4.40 -10.12
N ARG A 43 12.80 -3.97 -10.11
CA ARG A 43 13.57 -3.81 -8.85
C ARG A 43 13.17 -2.55 -8.08
N VAL A 44 12.37 -2.72 -7.02
CA VAL A 44 12.26 -1.74 -5.93
C VAL A 44 13.57 -1.79 -5.12
N LYS A 45 14.43 -0.80 -5.31
CA LYS A 45 15.73 -0.69 -4.62
C LYS A 45 15.54 -0.41 -3.13
N HIS A 46 14.62 0.49 -2.81
CA HIS A 46 14.43 0.97 -1.44
C HIS A 46 12.96 1.28 -1.18
N GLN A 47 12.54 1.00 0.05
CA GLN A 47 11.24 1.41 0.58
C GLN A 47 11.43 1.88 2.01
N ASP A 48 10.64 2.86 2.41
CA ASP A 48 10.49 3.26 3.81
C ASP A 48 9.06 3.79 4.04
N SER A 49 8.66 3.96 5.30
CA SER A 49 7.27 4.19 5.67
C SER A 49 7.10 5.08 6.90
N CYS A 50 6.02 5.86 6.94
CA CYS A 50 5.52 6.52 8.14
C CYS A 50 4.08 6.07 8.37
N LEU A 51 3.88 5.21 9.38
CA LEU A 51 2.62 4.48 9.57
C LEU A 51 2.09 4.67 11.00
N ARG A 52 0.76 4.78 11.13
CA ARG A 52 0.09 4.89 12.44
C ARG A 52 -1.30 4.27 12.41
N GLY A 53 -1.66 3.47 13.42
CA GLY A 53 -3.00 2.86 13.51
C GLY A 53 -4.13 3.88 13.61
N GLY A 54 -5.26 3.59 12.94
CA GLY A 54 -6.51 4.34 13.08
C GLY A 54 -6.52 5.79 12.58
N THR A 55 -5.43 6.25 11.94
CA THR A 55 -5.27 7.65 11.55
C THR A 55 -5.84 7.95 10.17
N ASN A 56 -6.37 9.16 9.98
CA ASN A 56 -6.46 9.81 8.67
C ASN A 56 -5.15 10.54 8.32
N LEU A 57 -5.04 11.11 7.12
CA LEU A 57 -3.81 11.76 6.66
C LEU A 57 -3.44 13.06 7.42
N ALA A 58 -4.43 13.79 7.92
CA ALA A 58 -4.19 14.99 8.73
C ALA A 58 -3.62 14.62 10.11
N GLN A 59 -4.18 13.59 10.73
CA GLN A 59 -3.70 13.03 11.99
C GLN A 59 -2.32 12.38 11.83
N LEU A 60 -2.03 11.72 10.69
CA LEU A 60 -0.70 11.14 10.44
C LEU A 60 0.37 12.23 10.34
N TRP A 61 0.03 13.35 9.69
CA TRP A 61 0.91 14.50 9.59
C TRP A 61 1.24 15.09 10.96
N GLU A 62 0.21 15.29 11.79
CA GLU A 62 0.34 15.91 13.12
C GLU A 62 1.04 15.00 14.14
N GLN A 63 0.66 13.72 14.17
CA GLN A 63 1.06 12.80 15.23
C GLN A 63 2.28 11.94 14.87
N GLY A 64 2.64 11.87 13.58
CA GLY A 64 3.74 11.06 13.09
C GLY A 64 3.54 9.55 13.29
N ASN A 65 4.62 8.81 13.12
CA ASN A 65 4.66 7.36 13.14
C ASN A 65 4.32 6.80 14.54
N GLY A 66 3.42 5.81 14.58
CA GLY A 66 2.96 5.17 15.82
C GLY A 66 3.53 3.76 16.06
N MET A 67 4.37 3.24 15.16
CA MET A 67 4.72 1.82 15.13
C MET A 67 5.59 1.36 16.30
N ARG A 68 6.33 2.27 16.94
CA ARG A 68 7.10 1.97 18.16
C ARG A 68 6.23 1.42 19.29
N ALA A 69 5.01 1.95 19.45
CA ALA A 69 4.08 1.56 20.49
C ALA A 69 3.07 0.49 20.03
N HIS A 70 2.81 0.39 18.73
CA HIS A 70 1.58 -0.25 18.23
C HIS A 70 1.74 -1.30 17.12
N GLY A 71 2.95 -1.71 16.73
CA GLY A 71 3.00 -2.87 15.82
C GLY A 71 4.36 -3.43 15.44
N PHE A 72 5.45 -2.68 15.56
CA PHE A 72 6.78 -3.16 15.11
C PHE A 72 7.77 -3.40 16.26
N LYS A 73 7.27 -3.70 17.46
CA LYS A 73 8.09 -4.23 18.56
C LYS A 73 8.11 -5.76 18.52
N THR A 74 8.61 -6.33 17.43
CA THR A 74 8.72 -7.76 17.17
C THR A 74 10.18 -8.17 17.00
N ASP A 75 10.50 -9.46 17.09
CA ASP A 75 11.86 -9.92 16.81
C ASP A 75 12.26 -9.66 15.35
N ALA A 76 11.33 -9.79 14.40
CA ALA A 76 11.57 -9.53 12.98
C ALA A 76 11.85 -8.05 12.66
N ALA A 77 11.41 -7.13 13.52
CA ALA A 77 11.67 -5.71 13.38
C ALA A 77 12.97 -5.25 14.04
N LYS A 78 13.67 -6.09 14.81
CA LYS A 78 14.93 -5.69 15.47
C LYS A 78 15.99 -5.35 14.42
N THR A 79 16.70 -4.23 14.61
CA THR A 79 17.79 -3.81 13.71
C THR A 79 19.12 -4.50 14.04
N GLY A 80 19.21 -5.15 15.21
CA GLY A 80 20.46 -5.67 15.78
C GLY A 80 21.24 -4.62 16.59
N GLU A 81 20.83 -3.36 16.55
CA GLU A 81 21.40 -2.29 17.36
C GLU A 81 20.74 -2.24 18.74
N LYS A 82 21.50 -1.76 19.73
CA LYS A 82 21.06 -1.54 21.11
C LYS A 82 21.46 -0.14 21.56
N ASP A 83 20.62 0.48 22.38
CA ASP A 83 20.99 1.74 23.04
C ASP A 83 22.02 1.51 24.16
N ASP A 84 22.52 2.61 24.74
CA ASP A 84 23.49 2.59 25.84
C ASP A 84 23.01 1.81 27.09
N ASN A 85 21.70 1.58 27.21
CA ASN A 85 21.08 0.80 28.28
C ASN A 85 20.81 -0.67 27.89
N GLY A 86 21.24 -1.09 26.69
CA GLY A 86 21.08 -2.43 26.16
C GLY A 86 19.70 -2.73 25.56
N VAL A 87 18.85 -1.72 25.38
CA VAL A 87 17.49 -1.84 24.82
C VAL A 87 17.56 -1.99 23.30
N ASP A 88 16.88 -2.99 22.76
CA ASP A 88 16.85 -3.24 21.32
C ASP A 88 16.24 -2.06 20.54
N HIS A 89 16.85 -1.75 19.39
CA HIS A 89 16.28 -0.88 18.37
C HIS A 89 15.45 -1.68 17.38
N TYR A 90 14.39 -1.05 16.88
CA TYR A 90 13.43 -1.64 15.96
C TYR A 90 13.32 -0.75 14.72
N ASP A 91 13.27 -1.36 13.54
CA ASP A 91 12.86 -0.67 12.32
C ASP A 91 11.36 -0.38 12.41
N ILE A 92 11.07 0.86 12.77
CA ILE A 92 9.71 1.39 12.86
C ILE A 92 9.34 2.24 11.64
N GLY A 93 10.26 2.42 10.68
CA GLY A 93 10.20 3.45 9.64
C GLY A 93 10.50 4.86 10.14
N MET A 94 10.18 5.87 9.32
CA MET A 94 10.47 7.28 9.62
C MET A 94 9.54 7.88 10.67
N PRO A 95 10.01 8.77 11.57
CA PRO A 95 9.20 9.30 12.67
C PRO A 95 8.07 10.23 12.23
N THR A 96 8.24 10.96 11.13
CA THR A 96 7.23 11.91 10.62
C THR A 96 7.14 11.84 9.09
N VAL A 97 5.99 12.25 8.54
CA VAL A 97 5.79 12.39 7.09
C VAL A 97 6.82 13.34 6.49
N GLY A 98 7.09 14.46 7.18
CA GLY A 98 8.05 15.46 6.74
C GLY A 98 9.49 14.93 6.67
N GLN A 99 9.91 14.10 7.61
CA GLN A 99 11.24 13.45 7.56
C GLN A 99 11.32 12.40 6.47
N LEU A 100 10.25 11.62 6.25
CA LEU A 100 10.24 10.62 5.18
C LEU A 100 10.35 11.26 3.79
N LEU A 101 9.58 12.33 3.54
CA LEU A 101 9.51 12.91 2.20
C LEU A 101 10.51 14.04 1.94
N ARG A 102 11.26 14.52 2.93
CA ARG A 102 12.26 15.56 2.66
C ARG A 102 13.53 14.91 2.10
N PRO A 103 13.91 15.18 0.84
CA PRO A 103 15.14 14.60 0.29
C PRO A 103 16.36 15.15 1.04
N VAL A 104 17.25 14.25 1.47
CA VAL A 104 18.52 14.61 2.10
C VAL A 104 19.61 14.85 1.05
N ALA A 105 19.61 14.05 -0.02
CA ALA A 105 20.44 14.22 -1.21
C ALA A 105 19.61 14.01 -2.49
N ARG A 106 20.12 14.48 -3.65
CA ARG A 106 19.40 14.41 -4.94
C ARG A 106 19.14 12.97 -5.42
N ASP A 107 20.00 12.03 -5.03
CA ASP A 107 19.93 10.61 -5.36
C ASP A 107 19.10 9.80 -4.35
N GLU A 108 18.54 10.45 -3.33
CA GLU A 108 17.70 9.83 -2.31
C GLU A 108 16.20 10.15 -2.45
N THR A 109 15.80 10.82 -3.53
CA THR A 109 14.39 11.14 -3.81
C THR A 109 13.53 9.90 -3.99
N TRP A 110 12.23 10.03 -3.76
CA TRP A 110 11.23 8.99 -4.03
C TRP A 110 10.71 9.07 -5.47
N ASP A 111 10.56 7.93 -6.13
CA ASP A 111 9.87 7.86 -7.43
C ASP A 111 8.35 7.82 -7.24
N PHE A 112 7.91 7.11 -6.19
CA PHE A 112 6.51 6.94 -5.84
C PHE A 112 6.27 7.23 -4.36
N VAL A 113 5.13 7.84 -4.07
CA VAL A 113 4.62 8.02 -2.71
C VAL A 113 3.25 7.35 -2.63
N VAL A 114 3.20 6.17 -2.00
CA VAL A 114 1.96 5.42 -1.78
C VAL A 114 1.28 5.95 -0.52
N ILE A 115 0.01 6.30 -0.63
CA ILE A 115 -0.76 6.98 0.41
C ILE A 115 -2.07 6.24 0.63
N ASN A 116 -2.39 5.89 1.88
CA ASN A 116 -3.71 5.45 2.26
C ASN A 116 -4.30 6.35 3.35
N ASP A 117 -5.53 6.83 3.15
CA ASP A 117 -6.29 7.55 4.17
C ASP A 117 -7.00 6.55 5.11
N HIS A 118 -7.66 7.04 6.15
CA HIS A 118 -8.64 6.25 6.90
C HIS A 118 -9.75 5.81 5.93
N THR A 119 -10.15 4.53 5.93
CA THR A 119 -11.08 3.97 4.92
C THR A 119 -12.39 4.76 4.80
N GLN A 120 -12.94 5.23 5.92
CA GLN A 120 -14.17 6.05 5.92
C GLN A 120 -13.92 7.54 5.65
N GLY A 121 -12.68 8.01 5.73
CA GLY A 121 -12.27 9.40 5.50
C GLY A 121 -12.82 9.99 4.19
N PRO A 122 -12.66 9.32 3.03
CA PRO A 122 -13.20 9.80 1.77
C PRO A 122 -14.73 9.81 1.72
N CYS A 123 -15.43 9.07 2.59
CA CYS A 123 -16.88 8.86 2.46
C CYS A 123 -17.73 10.02 3.00
N ARG A 124 -17.18 10.83 3.91
CA ARG A 124 -17.92 11.93 4.57
C ARG A 124 -17.32 13.28 4.21
N ASN A 125 -18.17 14.28 4.02
CA ASN A 125 -17.76 15.60 3.50
C ASN A 125 -16.69 16.29 4.36
N GLU A 126 -16.84 16.27 5.68
CA GLU A 126 -15.90 16.94 6.60
C GLU A 126 -14.52 16.29 6.56
N SER A 127 -14.44 14.97 6.75
CA SER A 127 -13.18 14.22 6.71
C SER A 127 -12.53 14.27 5.33
N ARG A 128 -13.33 14.17 4.25
CA ARG A 128 -12.85 14.31 2.87
C ARG A 128 -12.20 15.68 2.66
N ARG A 129 -12.85 16.76 3.08
CA ARG A 129 -12.32 18.11 2.95
C ARG A 129 -11.02 18.30 3.73
N MET A 130 -10.98 17.81 4.97
CA MET A 130 -9.76 17.84 5.80
C MET A 130 -8.59 17.12 5.11
N THR A 131 -8.85 15.96 4.50
CA THR A 131 -7.82 15.22 3.76
C THR A 131 -7.38 15.97 2.48
N GLN A 132 -8.31 16.58 1.74
CA GLN A 132 -7.97 17.39 0.55
C GLN A 132 -7.07 18.57 0.92
N GLU A 133 -7.41 19.30 1.98
CA GLU A 133 -6.65 20.46 2.47
C GLU A 133 -5.24 20.03 2.88
N ILE A 134 -5.08 19.00 3.72
CA ILE A 134 -3.73 18.56 4.15
C ILE A 134 -2.90 18.01 2.98
N LEU A 135 -3.50 17.30 2.03
CA LEU A 135 -2.81 16.78 0.85
C LEU A 135 -2.21 17.92 0.02
N VAL A 136 -2.99 18.97 -0.23
CA VAL A 136 -2.55 20.13 -1.02
C VAL A 136 -1.54 20.98 -0.25
N GLU A 137 -1.80 21.28 1.02
CA GLU A 137 -0.99 22.24 1.79
C GLU A 137 0.32 21.66 2.31
N LYS A 138 0.36 20.36 2.63
CA LYS A 138 1.50 19.75 3.32
C LYS A 138 2.19 18.65 2.52
N TYR A 139 1.44 17.74 1.90
CA TYR A 139 2.01 16.59 1.20
C TYR A 139 2.53 16.98 -0.18
N LEU A 140 1.72 17.67 -0.98
CA LEU A 140 2.04 18.05 -2.36
C LEU A 140 3.38 18.82 -2.50
N PRO A 141 3.73 19.79 -1.62
CA PRO A 141 5.03 20.45 -1.69
C PRO A 141 6.21 19.48 -1.58
N LEU A 142 6.13 18.47 -0.68
CA LEU A 142 7.18 17.49 -0.49
C LEU A 142 7.20 16.45 -1.62
N ILE A 143 6.04 16.01 -2.10
CA ILE A 143 5.93 15.15 -3.28
C ILE A 143 6.61 15.81 -4.49
N ARG A 144 6.38 17.11 -4.70
CA ARG A 144 7.02 17.89 -5.78
C ARG A 144 8.53 18.04 -5.61
N GLN A 145 9.03 18.16 -4.37
CA GLN A 145 10.48 18.19 -4.12
C GLN A 145 11.17 16.87 -4.50
N ASN A 146 10.45 15.75 -4.44
CA ASN A 146 10.95 14.45 -4.89
C ASN A 146 10.76 14.22 -6.39
N ASN A 147 9.95 15.04 -7.08
CA ASN A 147 9.42 14.71 -8.40
C ASN A 147 8.70 13.34 -8.42
N ALA A 148 8.08 12.97 -7.29
CA ALA A 148 7.44 11.68 -7.11
C ALA A 148 6.02 11.66 -7.68
N VAL A 149 5.57 10.47 -8.07
CA VAL A 149 4.17 10.21 -8.42
C VAL A 149 3.41 9.77 -7.17
N PRO A 150 2.40 10.53 -6.70
CA PRO A 150 1.55 10.06 -5.62
C PRO A 150 0.61 8.96 -6.12
N ILE A 151 0.54 7.85 -5.38
CA ILE A 151 -0.39 6.75 -5.59
C ILE A 151 -1.33 6.71 -4.39
N ILE A 152 -2.60 7.07 -4.59
CA ILE A 152 -3.61 7.05 -3.52
C ILE A 152 -4.33 5.70 -3.58
N ILE A 153 -4.31 4.95 -2.48
CA ILE A 153 -5.04 3.70 -2.34
C ILE A 153 -6.53 4.01 -2.17
N GLU A 154 -7.34 3.56 -3.13
CA GLU A 154 -8.78 3.38 -2.95
C GLU A 154 -8.98 2.14 -2.08
N THR A 155 -9.16 2.32 -0.77
CA THR A 155 -9.31 1.19 0.16
C THR A 155 -10.64 0.45 -0.03
N ALA A 156 -10.74 -0.75 0.54
CA ALA A 156 -11.94 -1.56 0.43
C ALA A 156 -12.99 -1.17 1.49
N ALA A 157 -14.26 -1.19 1.07
CA ALA A 157 -15.40 -1.24 1.98
C ALA A 157 -15.29 -2.45 2.92
N TYR A 158 -15.87 -2.32 4.11
CA TYR A 158 -15.83 -3.37 5.12
C TYR A 158 -16.67 -4.57 4.70
N ARG A 159 -16.32 -5.77 5.21
CA ARG A 159 -17.02 -7.01 4.87
C ARG A 159 -18.49 -6.98 5.29
N TYR A 160 -18.77 -6.40 6.45
CA TYR A 160 -20.12 -6.31 7.00
C TYR A 160 -20.55 -4.86 7.15
N GLU A 161 -21.84 -4.63 6.95
CA GLU A 161 -22.47 -3.34 7.23
C GLU A 161 -22.44 -3.04 8.74
N LYS A 162 -22.45 -1.75 9.10
CA LYS A 162 -22.63 -1.28 10.48
C LYS A 162 -21.55 -1.74 11.46
N ILE A 163 -20.32 -1.97 10.98
CA ILE A 163 -19.16 -2.21 11.85
C ILE A 163 -18.28 -0.97 11.89
N VAL A 164 -17.65 -0.73 13.05
CA VAL A 164 -16.67 0.36 13.21
C VAL A 164 -17.26 1.72 12.78
N ASN A 165 -18.45 2.06 13.27
CA ASN A 165 -19.13 3.34 12.99
C ASN A 165 -19.43 3.58 11.50
N SER A 166 -19.88 2.54 10.78
CA SER A 166 -20.22 2.62 9.34
C SER A 166 -21.72 2.54 9.06
N GLU A 167 -22.58 2.87 10.03
CA GLU A 167 -24.03 2.71 9.94
C GLU A 167 -24.68 3.54 8.83
N ASP A 168 -24.07 4.68 8.51
CA ASP A 168 -24.49 5.64 7.49
C ASP A 168 -23.95 5.35 6.09
N LEU A 169 -23.04 4.38 5.95
CA LEU A 169 -22.31 4.14 4.69
C LEU A 169 -23.01 3.13 3.76
N GLY A 170 -24.09 2.50 4.23
CA GLY A 170 -24.94 1.61 3.42
C GLY A 170 -24.34 0.24 3.17
N THR A 171 -24.77 -0.39 2.07
CA THR A 171 -24.29 -1.71 1.62
C THR A 171 -22.82 -1.68 1.19
N THR A 172 -22.20 -2.84 1.04
CA THR A 172 -20.82 -2.96 0.52
C THR A 172 -20.60 -2.16 -0.77
N HIS A 173 -21.51 -2.26 -1.75
CA HIS A 173 -21.44 -1.47 -3.00
C HIS A 173 -21.61 0.04 -2.78
N GLN A 174 -22.50 0.44 -1.87
CA GLN A 174 -22.72 1.87 -1.56
C GLN A 174 -21.50 2.46 -0.87
N PHE A 175 -20.96 1.78 0.14
CA PHE A 175 -19.75 2.19 0.83
C PHE A 175 -18.57 2.25 -0.15
N GLN A 176 -18.36 1.22 -0.97
CA GLN A 176 -17.25 1.26 -1.94
C GLN A 176 -17.40 2.44 -2.93
N ARG A 177 -18.62 2.77 -3.36
CA ARG A 177 -18.86 3.95 -4.20
C ARG A 177 -18.47 5.25 -3.51
N LEU A 178 -18.81 5.41 -2.23
CA LEU A 178 -18.41 6.58 -1.45
C LEU A 178 -16.89 6.71 -1.31
N VAL A 179 -16.18 5.58 -1.14
CA VAL A 179 -14.71 5.55 -1.12
C VAL A 179 -14.15 5.98 -2.48
N MET A 180 -14.62 5.37 -3.57
CA MET A 180 -14.21 5.70 -4.95
C MET A 180 -14.40 7.21 -5.25
N ASP A 181 -15.59 7.75 -4.99
CA ASP A 181 -15.91 9.15 -5.25
C ASP A 181 -15.02 10.09 -4.42
N GLY A 182 -14.79 9.76 -3.15
CA GLY A 182 -13.95 10.56 -2.28
C GLY A 182 -12.47 10.52 -2.66
N VAL A 183 -11.92 9.35 -3.00
CA VAL A 183 -10.52 9.23 -3.45
C VAL A 183 -10.31 9.93 -4.80
N ASN A 184 -11.25 9.83 -5.74
CA ASN A 184 -11.22 10.60 -6.98
C ASN A 184 -11.23 12.12 -6.71
N SER A 185 -11.96 12.56 -5.69
CA SER A 185 -11.94 13.97 -5.28
C SER A 185 -10.59 14.41 -4.68
N TYR A 186 -9.80 13.50 -4.11
CA TYR A 186 -8.44 13.80 -3.64
C TYR A 186 -7.49 14.02 -4.83
N VAL A 187 -7.59 13.16 -5.85
CA VAL A 187 -6.85 13.31 -7.11
C VAL A 187 -7.16 14.64 -7.77
N SER A 188 -8.45 14.96 -7.95
CA SER A 188 -8.88 16.23 -8.53
C SER A 188 -8.32 17.45 -7.77
N ALA A 189 -8.27 17.40 -6.44
CA ALA A 189 -7.71 18.48 -5.63
C ALA A 189 -6.20 18.66 -5.86
N LEU A 190 -5.44 17.56 -5.93
CA LEU A 190 -4.01 17.59 -6.21
C LEU A 190 -3.68 18.08 -7.62
N GLU A 191 -4.44 17.63 -8.63
CA GLU A 191 -4.27 18.06 -10.03
C GLU A 191 -4.64 19.53 -10.23
N ALA A 192 -5.70 20.01 -9.57
CA ALA A 192 -6.08 21.41 -9.57
C ALA A 192 -5.01 22.30 -8.92
N ALA A 193 -4.38 21.82 -7.84
CA ALA A 193 -3.30 22.54 -7.17
C ALA A 193 -1.97 22.53 -7.93
N SER A 194 -1.71 21.51 -8.75
CA SER A 194 -0.51 21.45 -9.59
C SER A 194 -0.71 20.57 -10.82
N SER A 195 -0.72 21.19 -12.00
CA SER A 195 -0.83 20.50 -13.30
C SER A 195 0.33 19.54 -13.61
N ALA A 196 1.48 19.74 -12.94
CA ALA A 196 2.65 18.87 -13.02
C ALA A 196 2.49 17.60 -12.17
N CYS A 197 1.63 17.64 -11.14
CA CYS A 197 1.30 16.45 -10.37
C CYS A 197 0.42 15.53 -11.22
N LYS A 198 0.74 14.24 -11.25
CA LYS A 198 -0.04 13.20 -11.94
C LYS A 198 -0.40 12.09 -10.95
N PRO A 199 -1.27 12.36 -9.96
CA PRO A 199 -1.67 11.35 -9.01
C PRO A 199 -2.31 10.16 -9.71
N ARG A 200 -2.09 8.96 -9.17
CA ARG A 200 -2.75 7.74 -9.62
C ARG A 200 -3.60 7.19 -8.50
N VAL A 201 -4.72 6.58 -8.86
CA VAL A 201 -5.53 5.77 -7.93
C VAL A 201 -5.08 4.33 -8.05
N ALA A 202 -4.82 3.67 -6.91
CA ALA A 202 -4.68 2.23 -6.84
C ALA A 202 -6.05 1.63 -6.44
N PRO A 203 -6.80 1.01 -7.39
CA PRO A 203 -8.21 0.63 -7.22
C PRO A 203 -8.38 -0.67 -6.40
N VAL A 204 -7.89 -0.69 -5.15
CA VAL A 204 -7.88 -1.89 -4.30
C VAL A 204 -9.30 -2.28 -3.89
N GLY A 205 -10.11 -1.33 -3.46
CA GLY A 205 -11.50 -1.59 -3.10
C GLY A 205 -12.37 -2.04 -4.28
N SER A 206 -12.10 -1.52 -5.47
CA SER A 206 -12.69 -2.03 -6.71
C SER A 206 -12.27 -3.48 -7.02
N ALA A 207 -11.03 -3.87 -6.71
CA ALA A 207 -10.60 -5.27 -6.81
C ALA A 207 -11.35 -6.17 -5.83
N TYR A 208 -11.54 -5.71 -4.59
CA TYR A 208 -12.38 -6.39 -3.60
C TYR A 208 -13.83 -6.51 -4.09
N LEU A 209 -14.42 -5.44 -4.62
CA LEU A 209 -15.80 -5.44 -5.12
C LEU A 209 -15.97 -6.37 -6.34
N LEU A 210 -14.96 -6.46 -7.20
CA LEU A 210 -14.97 -7.43 -8.30
C LEU A 210 -15.02 -8.87 -7.80
N LEU A 211 -14.23 -9.21 -6.77
CA LEU A 211 -14.25 -10.54 -6.15
C LEU A 211 -15.54 -10.78 -5.38
N HIS A 212 -16.09 -9.77 -4.71
CA HIS A 212 -17.41 -9.87 -4.08
C HIS A 212 -18.47 -10.33 -5.09
N ASP A 213 -18.45 -9.77 -6.31
CA ASP A 213 -19.46 -10.04 -7.33
C ASP A 213 -19.20 -11.33 -8.15
N LYS A 214 -17.97 -11.87 -8.11
CA LYS A 214 -17.56 -12.99 -8.99
C LYS A 214 -17.07 -14.24 -8.25
N GLU A 215 -16.38 -14.06 -7.12
CA GLU A 215 -15.70 -15.10 -6.35
C GLU A 215 -15.90 -14.82 -4.85
N PHE A 216 -17.16 -14.81 -4.40
CA PHE A 216 -17.56 -14.34 -3.06
C PHE A 216 -16.79 -15.02 -1.92
N SER A 217 -16.53 -16.34 -2.02
CA SER A 217 -15.77 -17.07 -1.00
C SER A 217 -14.35 -16.52 -0.85
N LEU A 218 -13.66 -16.22 -1.96
CA LEU A 218 -12.33 -15.63 -1.93
C LEU A 218 -12.39 -14.18 -1.42
N TRP A 219 -13.44 -13.44 -1.75
CA TRP A 219 -13.67 -12.09 -1.19
C TRP A 219 -13.77 -12.09 0.34
N GLU A 220 -14.47 -13.06 0.92
CA GLU A 220 -14.58 -13.20 2.38
C GLU A 220 -13.21 -13.39 3.05
N ASP A 221 -12.31 -14.12 2.38
CA ASP A 221 -10.95 -14.42 2.82
C ASP A 221 -9.98 -13.23 2.68
N LEU A 222 -10.36 -12.15 1.98
CA LEU A 222 -9.54 -10.93 1.88
C LEU A 222 -9.49 -10.12 3.18
N PHE A 223 -10.38 -10.42 4.13
CA PHE A 223 -10.49 -9.72 5.40
C PHE A 223 -9.90 -10.53 6.54
N ASP A 224 -9.32 -9.86 7.54
CA ASP A 224 -8.98 -10.48 8.80
C ASP A 224 -10.26 -11.04 9.45
N SER A 225 -10.24 -12.33 9.77
CA SER A 225 -11.41 -13.05 10.28
C SER A 225 -11.86 -12.62 11.68
N ARG A 226 -11.11 -11.73 12.35
CA ARG A 226 -11.38 -11.28 13.72
C ARG A 226 -12.04 -9.91 13.76
N ASP A 227 -11.82 -9.09 12.74
CA ASP A 227 -12.35 -7.73 12.69
C ASP A 227 -13.16 -7.42 11.43
N PHE A 228 -12.96 -8.17 10.35
CA PHE A 228 -13.73 -8.08 9.11
C PHE A 228 -13.59 -6.75 8.35
N PHE A 229 -12.54 -5.96 8.64
CA PHE A 229 -12.25 -4.72 7.91
C PHE A 229 -10.77 -4.50 7.60
N HIS A 230 -9.85 -5.09 8.36
CA HIS A 230 -8.44 -5.10 7.99
C HIS A 230 -8.18 -6.16 6.91
N PRO A 231 -7.17 -5.97 6.04
CA PRO A 231 -6.80 -6.99 5.08
C PRO A 231 -6.20 -8.21 5.79
N SER A 232 -6.59 -9.41 5.35
CA SER A 232 -5.83 -10.64 5.60
C SER A 232 -4.51 -10.61 4.81
N PRO A 233 -3.62 -11.61 4.97
CA PRO A 233 -2.47 -11.75 4.07
C PRO A 233 -2.87 -11.88 2.59
N ILE A 234 -3.99 -12.56 2.30
CA ILE A 234 -4.57 -12.69 0.95
C ILE A 234 -5.02 -11.30 0.44
N GLY A 235 -5.70 -10.53 1.28
CA GLY A 235 -6.07 -9.14 0.98
C GLY A 235 -4.87 -8.23 0.73
N THR A 236 -3.81 -8.38 1.54
CA THR A 236 -2.55 -7.63 1.35
C THR A 236 -1.83 -8.03 0.07
N PHE A 237 -1.89 -9.31 -0.32
CA PHE A 237 -1.37 -9.77 -1.61
C PHE A 237 -2.09 -9.11 -2.79
N LEU A 238 -3.42 -9.08 -2.76
CA LEU A 238 -4.22 -8.38 -3.77
C LEU A 238 -3.87 -6.89 -3.85
N GLN A 239 -3.78 -6.22 -2.69
CA GLN A 239 -3.37 -4.82 -2.61
C GLN A 239 -1.99 -4.59 -3.24
N ALA A 240 -1.01 -5.47 -2.95
CA ALA A 240 0.32 -5.38 -3.53
C ALA A 240 0.30 -5.59 -5.06
N CYS A 241 -0.53 -6.49 -5.57
CA CYS A 241 -0.71 -6.70 -7.02
C CYS A 241 -1.31 -5.46 -7.70
N VAL A 242 -2.32 -4.84 -7.09
CA VAL A 242 -2.92 -3.59 -7.59
C VAL A 242 -1.91 -2.45 -7.57
N LEU A 243 -1.13 -2.31 -6.50
CA LEU A 243 -0.05 -1.34 -6.43
C LEU A 243 1.00 -1.56 -7.52
N HIS A 244 1.38 -2.82 -7.79
CA HIS A 244 2.34 -3.16 -8.84
C HIS A 244 1.81 -2.74 -10.21
N CYS A 245 0.55 -3.08 -10.53
CA CYS A 245 -0.12 -2.67 -11.76
C CYS A 245 -0.16 -1.14 -11.89
N THR A 246 -0.53 -0.43 -10.82
CA THR A 246 -0.67 1.04 -10.79
C THR A 246 0.68 1.75 -10.95
N MET A 247 1.72 1.22 -10.33
CA MET A 247 3.07 1.78 -10.33
C MET A 247 3.78 1.56 -11.66
N PHE A 248 3.71 0.32 -12.16
CA PHE A 248 4.56 -0.17 -13.25
C PHE A 248 3.82 -0.42 -14.57
N GLY A 249 2.49 -0.34 -14.58
CA GLY A 249 1.70 -0.57 -15.79
C GLY A 249 1.68 -2.02 -16.24
N CYS A 250 2.05 -2.97 -15.38
CA CYS A 250 1.98 -4.40 -15.64
C CYS A 250 1.67 -5.20 -14.36
N PRO A 251 1.03 -6.37 -14.47
CA PRO A 251 0.88 -7.28 -13.33
C PRO A 251 2.25 -7.79 -12.83
N PRO A 252 2.36 -8.15 -11.54
CA PRO A 252 3.55 -8.83 -11.03
C PRO A 252 3.64 -10.26 -11.60
N ALA A 253 4.82 -10.88 -11.46
CA ALA A 253 4.96 -12.31 -11.72
C ALA A 253 4.10 -13.11 -10.73
N ILE A 254 3.42 -14.13 -11.23
CA ILE A 254 2.61 -15.03 -10.42
C ILE A 254 3.56 -16.01 -9.71
N PRO A 255 3.53 -16.10 -8.36
CA PRO A 255 4.24 -17.15 -7.62
C PRO A 255 3.79 -18.54 -8.07
N ARG A 256 4.74 -19.47 -8.21
CA ARG A 256 4.49 -20.84 -8.72
C ARG A 256 4.50 -21.91 -7.64
N THR A 257 4.93 -21.55 -6.42
CA THR A 257 5.03 -22.46 -5.29
C THR A 257 4.65 -21.76 -4.00
N GLU A 258 4.23 -22.54 -3.00
CA GLU A 258 3.94 -22.05 -1.64
C GLU A 258 5.18 -21.42 -0.97
N ASP A 259 6.38 -21.92 -1.29
CA ASP A 259 7.65 -21.33 -0.82
C ASP A 259 7.88 -19.94 -1.41
N GLU A 260 7.58 -19.75 -2.70
CA GLU A 260 7.64 -18.42 -3.33
C GLU A 260 6.67 -17.45 -2.66
N ILE A 261 5.42 -17.89 -2.39
CA ILE A 261 4.41 -17.09 -1.67
C ILE A 261 4.89 -16.73 -0.27
N THR A 262 5.35 -17.72 0.51
CA THR A 262 5.85 -17.53 1.87
C THR A 262 7.05 -16.56 1.89
N SER A 263 7.93 -16.65 0.89
CA SER A 263 9.11 -15.80 0.76
C SER A 263 8.80 -14.32 0.56
N LEU A 264 7.58 -13.97 0.17
CA LEU A 264 7.14 -12.57 0.04
C LEU A 264 7.10 -11.87 1.40
N TRP A 265 6.87 -12.59 2.49
CA TRP A 265 6.84 -12.05 3.86
C TRP A 265 8.10 -12.36 4.68
N ARG A 266 9.18 -12.86 4.04
CA ARG A 266 10.41 -13.30 4.73
C ARG A 266 11.03 -12.26 5.67
N ASP A 267 10.85 -10.98 5.37
CA ASP A 267 11.36 -9.85 6.13
C ASP A 267 10.23 -8.96 6.68
N ALA A 268 8.98 -9.42 6.71
CA ALA A 268 7.89 -8.64 7.29
C ALA A 268 8.17 -8.31 8.77
N ARG A 269 8.08 -7.03 9.14
CA ARG A 269 8.24 -6.56 10.53
C ARG A 269 7.14 -7.11 11.41
N VAL A 270 5.96 -7.32 10.87
CA VAL A 270 4.84 -7.93 11.59
C VAL A 270 3.93 -8.66 10.62
N MET A 271 3.43 -9.80 11.08
CA MET A 271 2.22 -10.43 10.60
C MET A 271 1.32 -10.49 11.82
N HIS A 272 0.25 -9.70 11.89
CA HIS A 272 -0.51 -9.51 13.15
C HIS A 272 -1.19 -10.81 13.66
N THR A 273 -0.46 -11.74 14.25
CA THR A 273 -0.99 -12.92 14.94
C THR A 273 -1.23 -12.57 16.40
N TYR A 274 -2.36 -12.96 17.00
CA TYR A 274 -2.47 -12.91 18.46
C TYR A 274 -1.67 -14.08 19.06
N LYS A 275 -1.17 -13.92 20.29
CA LYS A 275 -0.34 -14.94 20.94
C LYS A 275 -1.08 -16.28 21.04
N GLY A 276 -0.49 -17.33 20.48
CA GLY A 276 -0.98 -18.71 20.60
C GLY A 276 -1.92 -19.18 19.49
N GLU A 277 -2.04 -18.43 18.40
CA GLU A 277 -2.88 -18.78 17.24
C GLU A 277 -2.08 -19.40 16.09
N ASP A 278 -2.79 -20.14 15.24
CA ASP A 278 -2.26 -20.72 13.99
C ASP A 278 -1.65 -19.64 13.09
N PRO A 279 -0.63 -19.98 12.29
CA PRO A 279 -0.09 -19.07 11.28
C PRO A 279 -1.22 -18.60 10.36
N ARG A 280 -1.26 -17.29 10.09
CA ARG A 280 -2.27 -16.74 9.18
C ARG A 280 -2.17 -17.41 7.82
N ARG A 281 -3.32 -17.81 7.27
CA ARG A 281 -3.41 -18.37 5.93
C ARG A 281 -2.87 -17.37 4.88
N LEU A 282 -1.96 -17.86 4.06
CA LEU A 282 -1.47 -17.21 2.84
C LEU A 282 -2.32 -17.67 1.64
N PRO A 283 -2.36 -16.92 0.52
CA PRO A 283 -3.04 -17.40 -0.68
C PRO A 283 -2.38 -18.69 -1.19
N THR A 284 -3.15 -19.60 -1.78
CA THR A 284 -2.56 -20.68 -2.60
C THR A 284 -2.03 -20.13 -3.92
N VAL A 285 -1.28 -20.95 -4.67
CA VAL A 285 -0.84 -20.60 -6.04
C VAL A 285 -2.03 -20.27 -6.96
N GLU A 286 -3.11 -21.05 -6.91
CA GLU A 286 -4.31 -20.81 -7.73
C GLU A 286 -5.02 -19.51 -7.32
N GLU A 287 -5.10 -19.22 -6.02
CA GLU A 287 -5.65 -17.94 -5.55
C GLU A 287 -4.77 -16.77 -5.98
N ALA A 288 -3.44 -16.90 -5.92
CA ALA A 288 -2.52 -15.88 -6.39
C ALA A 288 -2.74 -15.56 -7.89
N GLU A 289 -3.00 -16.56 -8.73
CA GLU A 289 -3.37 -16.36 -10.14
C GLU A 289 -4.65 -15.52 -10.29
N VAL A 290 -5.70 -15.86 -9.55
CA VAL A 290 -6.98 -15.12 -9.57
C VAL A 290 -6.78 -13.68 -9.09
N LEU A 291 -6.02 -13.47 -8.01
CA LEU A 291 -5.76 -12.14 -7.44
C LEU A 291 -4.92 -11.27 -8.38
N VAL A 292 -3.90 -11.83 -9.04
CA VAL A 292 -3.09 -11.11 -10.04
C VAL A 292 -3.94 -10.73 -11.26
N SER A 293 -4.78 -11.65 -11.76
CA SER A 293 -5.72 -11.35 -12.85
C SER A 293 -6.74 -10.28 -12.46
N THR A 294 -7.24 -10.34 -11.23
CA THR A 294 -8.20 -9.35 -10.69
C THR A 294 -7.55 -7.97 -10.66
N ALA A 295 -6.31 -7.86 -10.16
CA ALA A 295 -5.56 -6.62 -10.12
C ALA A 295 -5.31 -6.03 -11.52
N ALA A 296 -4.90 -6.86 -12.48
CA ALA A 296 -4.69 -6.44 -13.87
C ALA A 296 -5.98 -5.85 -14.47
N ARG A 297 -7.11 -6.53 -14.28
CA ARG A 297 -8.40 -6.12 -14.79
C ARG A 297 -8.86 -4.77 -14.26
N VAL A 298 -8.83 -4.56 -12.94
CA VAL A 298 -9.27 -3.28 -12.35
C VAL A 298 -8.32 -2.12 -12.69
N CYS A 299 -7.06 -2.42 -12.99
CA CYS A 299 -6.10 -1.43 -13.46
C CYS A 299 -6.15 -1.19 -14.98
N GLY A 300 -7.07 -1.84 -15.70
CA GLY A 300 -7.23 -1.68 -17.15
C GLY A 300 -6.08 -2.29 -17.97
N LEU A 301 -5.39 -3.30 -17.42
CA LEU A 301 -4.24 -3.97 -18.04
C LEU A 301 -4.60 -5.29 -18.73
N ASP A 302 -5.88 -5.66 -18.76
CA ASP A 302 -6.33 -6.77 -19.57
C ASP A 302 -5.94 -6.51 -21.02
N ALA A 303 -5.37 -7.54 -21.66
CA ALA A 303 -4.97 -7.48 -23.06
C ALA A 303 -6.10 -6.85 -23.87
N THR A 304 -5.79 -5.75 -24.56
CA THR A 304 -6.49 -5.45 -25.81
C THR A 304 -6.51 -6.77 -26.56
N SER A 305 -7.71 -7.34 -26.67
CA SER A 305 -7.96 -8.42 -27.60
C SER A 305 -7.47 -7.87 -28.93
N LYS A 306 -6.34 -8.36 -29.41
CA LYS A 306 -5.98 -8.22 -30.81
C LYS A 306 -7.15 -8.83 -31.58
N ILE A 307 -7.98 -7.96 -32.14
CA ILE A 307 -8.79 -8.23 -33.32
C ILE A 307 -8.30 -7.24 -34.36
#